data_AF-A0A084UBL6-F1
#
_entry.id   AF-A0A084UBL6-F1
#
_cell.length_a   1.000
_cell.length_b   1.000
_cell.length_c   1.000
_cell.angle_alpha   90.00
_cell.angle_beta   90.00
_cell.angle_gamma   90.00
#
_symmetry.space_group_name_H-M   'P 1'
#
loop_
_entity.id
_entity.type
_entity.pdbx_description
1 polymer ?
#
loop_
_entity_poly.entity_id
_entity_poly.type
_entity_poly.pdbx_seq_one_letter_code
_entity_poly.pdbx_strand_id
1 'polypeptide(L)'
;MNCFAAYPCPLPGGGFWAMIRLARDARPKPIMGKGEKPVIYSTELEAQKACTKHLLAYFNGDLRRDGETINARLSAAEALFPGLTKPTLVRQKGSSRLTRVETVRKRA
;
A
#
# COMPACT_ATOMS: atom_id res chain seq x y z
N MET A 1 13.20 -9.77 0.80
CA MET A 1 12.58 -9.40 -0.49
C MET A 1 11.07 -9.28 -0.28
N ASN A 2 10.47 -8.14 -0.63
CA ASN A 2 9.03 -7.92 -0.45
C ASN A 2 8.28 -8.60 -1.61
N CYS A 3 7.78 -9.81 -1.39
CA CYS A 3 7.06 -10.57 -2.41
C CYS A 3 5.55 -10.48 -2.19
N PHE A 4 4.84 -9.90 -3.16
CA PHE A 4 3.38 -9.94 -3.23
C PHE A 4 2.95 -11.18 -4.01
N ALA A 5 1.90 -11.85 -3.54
CA ALA A 5 1.29 -12.96 -4.27
C ALA A 5 -0.23 -12.94 -4.07
N ALA A 6 -0.95 -13.35 -5.09
CA ALA A 6 -2.40 -13.44 -5.11
C ALA A 6 -2.78 -14.66 -5.95
N TYR A 7 -3.45 -15.64 -5.36
CA TYR A 7 -3.79 -16.88 -6.05
C TYR A 7 -5.06 -17.51 -5.46
N PRO A 8 -5.85 -18.21 -6.27
CA PRO A 8 -6.95 -19.03 -5.79
C PRO A 8 -6.38 -20.35 -5.23
N CYS A 9 -6.97 -20.85 -4.16
CA CYS A 9 -6.60 -22.12 -3.54
C CYS A 9 -7.86 -23.01 -3.43
N PRO A 10 -7.90 -24.17 -4.10
CA PRO A 10 -9.07 -25.05 -4.06
C PRO A 10 -9.22 -25.71 -2.70
N LEU A 11 -10.47 -25.89 -2.26
CA LEU A 11 -10.80 -26.53 -0.98
C LEU A 11 -11.28 -27.98 -1.16
N PRO A 12 -10.85 -28.91 -0.29
CA PRO A 12 -11.45 -30.24 -0.21
C PRO A 12 -12.87 -30.11 0.38
N GLY A 13 -13.88 -30.09 -0.49
CA GLY A 13 -15.27 -29.80 -0.14
C GLY A 13 -16.00 -28.91 -1.16
N GLY A 14 -15.28 -28.41 -2.16
CA GLY A 14 -15.80 -27.53 -3.20
C GLY A 14 -15.55 -26.06 -2.89
N GLY A 15 -15.38 -25.27 -3.94
CA GLY A 15 -15.06 -23.85 -3.86
C GLY A 15 -13.57 -23.54 -3.69
N PHE A 16 -13.29 -22.26 -3.55
CA PHE A 16 -11.95 -21.68 -3.59
C PHE A 16 -11.77 -20.63 -2.49
N TRP A 17 -10.62 -20.65 -1.84
CA TRP A 17 -10.13 -19.50 -1.09
C TRP A 17 -9.40 -18.54 -2.01
N ALA A 18 -9.61 -17.25 -1.78
CA ALA A 18 -8.79 -16.20 -2.36
C ALA A 18 -7.61 -15.91 -1.40
N MET A 19 -6.40 -16.31 -1.77
CA MET A 19 -5.20 -16.20 -0.94
C MET A 19 -4.37 -14.99 -1.37
N ILE A 20 -4.01 -14.13 -0.41
CA ILE A 20 -3.16 -12.96 -0.65
C ILE A 20 -1.98 -12.96 0.31
N ARG A 21 -0.78 -12.74 -0.23
CA ARG A 21 0.43 -12.45 0.53
C ARG A 21 0.76 -10.97 0.38
N LEU A 22 0.69 -10.26 1.49
CA LEU A 22 1.17 -8.89 1.60
C LEU A 22 2.59 -8.88 2.17
N ALA A 23 3.38 -7.88 1.78
CA ALA A 23 4.76 -7.74 2.27
C ALA A 23 4.84 -7.67 3.81
N ARG A 24 3.84 -7.06 4.46
CA ARG A 24 3.77 -6.94 5.93
C ARG A 24 3.57 -8.27 6.67
N ASP A 25 2.87 -9.21 6.04
CA ASP A 25 2.38 -10.41 6.72
C ASP A 25 3.33 -11.60 6.58
N ALA A 26 4.31 -11.51 5.68
CA ALA A 26 5.32 -12.52 5.31
C ALA A 26 4.76 -13.89 4.87
N ARG A 27 3.49 -14.20 5.11
CA ARG A 27 2.77 -15.43 4.78
C ARG A 27 1.45 -15.11 4.07
N PRO A 28 1.01 -15.96 3.13
CA PRO A 28 -0.29 -15.81 2.50
C PRO A 28 -1.41 -16.04 3.52
N LYS A 29 -2.46 -15.24 3.43
CA LYS A 29 -3.67 -15.33 4.26
C LYS A 29 -4.91 -15.30 3.34
N PRO A 30 -5.99 -15.99 3.70
CA PRO A 30 -7.24 -15.89 2.96
C PRO A 30 -7.88 -14.52 3.13
N ILE A 31 -8.67 -14.10 2.14
CA ILE A 31 -9.54 -12.93 2.28
C ILE A 31 -10.60 -13.23 3.34
N MET A 32 -10.60 -12.41 4.39
CA MET A 32 -11.54 -12.52 5.51
C MET A 32 -12.83 -11.78 5.20
N GLY A 33 -13.96 -12.42 5.47
CA GLY A 33 -15.29 -11.85 5.37
C GLY A 33 -15.83 -11.37 6.71
N LYS A 34 -17.16 -11.29 6.82
CA LYS A 34 -17.82 -10.91 8.08
C LYS A 34 -17.57 -11.95 9.17
N GLY A 35 -17.32 -11.48 10.39
CA GLY A 35 -17.13 -12.33 11.57
C GLY A 35 -15.82 -13.12 11.56
N GLU A 36 -14.76 -12.57 10.95
CA GLU A 36 -13.41 -13.17 10.93
C GLU A 36 -13.37 -14.59 10.35
N LYS A 37 -14.26 -14.89 9.42
CA LYS A 37 -14.26 -16.17 8.68
C LYS A 37 -13.73 -15.95 7.26
N PRO A 38 -12.92 -16.87 6.72
CA PRO A 38 -12.46 -16.79 5.34
C PRO A 38 -13.64 -16.92 4.37
N VAL A 39 -13.65 -16.10 3.33
CA VAL A 39 -14.68 -16.16 2.28
C VAL A 39 -14.39 -17.35 1.37
N ILE A 40 -15.40 -18.18 1.15
CA ILE A 40 -15.37 -19.29 0.18
C ILE A 40 -16.07 -18.82 -1.09
N TYR A 41 -15.37 -18.87 -2.21
CA TYR A 41 -15.89 -18.53 -3.54
C TYR A 41 -16.31 -19.80 -4.27
N SER A 42 -17.41 -19.75 -5.02
CA SER A 42 -17.91 -20.88 -5.81
C SER A 42 -16.97 -21.25 -6.95
N THR A 43 -16.39 -20.24 -7.61
CA THR A 43 -15.55 -20.44 -8.80
C THR A 43 -14.16 -19.87 -8.62
N GLU A 44 -13.19 -20.44 -9.34
CA GLU A 44 -11.80 -19.97 -9.36
C GLU A 44 -11.72 -18.52 -9.85
N LEU A 45 -12.53 -18.18 -10.85
CA LEU A 45 -12.56 -16.84 -11.45
C LEU A 45 -13.07 -15.78 -10.47
N GLU A 46 -14.05 -16.11 -9.63
CA GLU A 46 -14.50 -15.22 -8.55
C GLU A 46 -13.42 -15.02 -7.49
N ALA A 47 -12.75 -16.10 -7.07
CA ALA A 47 -11.64 -16.02 -6.13
C ALA A 47 -10.50 -15.15 -6.68
N GLN A 48 -10.17 -15.29 -7.97
CA GLN A 48 -9.14 -14.48 -8.62
C GLN A 48 -9.53 -13.01 -8.71
N LYS A 49 -10.78 -12.70 -9.07
CA LYS A 49 -11.30 -11.32 -9.05
C LYS A 49 -11.21 -10.70 -7.67
N ALA A 50 -11.53 -11.46 -6.62
CA ALA A 50 -11.40 -10.99 -5.25
C ALA A 50 -9.93 -10.73 -4.88
N CYS A 51 -9.03 -11.66 -5.22
CA CYS A 51 -7.59 -11.48 -5.06
C CYS A 51 -7.09 -10.16 -5.67
N THR A 52 -7.43 -9.90 -6.94
CA THR A 52 -7.02 -8.66 -7.63
C THR A 52 -7.62 -7.42 -6.98
N LYS A 53 -8.90 -7.44 -6.63
CA LYS A 53 -9.58 -6.29 -6.00
C LYS A 53 -8.93 -5.90 -4.67
N HIS A 54 -8.65 -6.88 -3.82
CA HIS A 54 -8.06 -6.63 -2.51
C HIS A 54 -6.58 -6.21 -2.60
N LEU A 55 -5.84 -6.78 -3.55
CA LEU A 55 -4.45 -6.39 -3.80
C LEU A 55 -4.35 -4.96 -4.35
N LEU A 56 -5.26 -4.55 -5.25
CA LEU A 56 -5.37 -3.17 -5.70
C LEU A 56 -5.80 -2.21 -4.58
N ALA A 57 -6.76 -2.60 -3.74
CA ALA A 57 -7.16 -1.82 -2.58
C ALA A 57 -5.99 -1.56 -1.62
N TYR A 58 -5.16 -2.58 -1.40
CA TYR A 58 -3.93 -2.43 -0.61
C TYR A 58 -2.97 -1.43 -1.25
N PHE A 59 -2.70 -1.52 -2.55
CA PHE A 59 -1.80 -0.58 -3.23
C PHE A 59 -2.31 0.87 -3.25
N ASN A 60 -3.61 1.06 -3.46
CA ASN A 60 -4.18 2.39 -3.70
C ASN A 60 -4.66 3.11 -2.43
N GLY A 61 -4.78 2.42 -1.29
CA GLY A 61 -5.30 3.02 -0.06
C GLY A 61 -4.50 2.71 1.20
N ASP A 62 -4.04 1.47 1.34
CA ASP A 62 -3.57 0.92 2.62
C ASP A 62 -2.08 0.52 2.58
N LEU A 63 -1.31 1.09 1.67
CA LEU A 63 0.11 0.78 1.53
C LEU A 63 0.86 1.30 2.75
N ARG A 64 1.08 0.40 3.70
CA ARG A 64 1.78 0.69 4.96
C ARG A 64 3.28 0.55 4.76
N ARG A 65 4.03 1.58 5.16
CA ARG A 65 5.47 1.55 5.37
C ARG A 65 5.72 1.76 6.86
N ASP A 66 6.35 0.81 7.53
CA ASP A 66 6.73 0.91 8.96
C ASP A 66 5.59 1.38 9.90
N GLY A 67 4.36 0.89 9.67
CA GLY A 67 3.19 1.24 10.50
C GLY A 67 2.44 2.50 10.07
N GLU A 68 3.04 3.34 9.22
CA GLU A 68 2.39 4.53 8.67
C GLU A 68 1.80 4.25 7.27
N THR A 69 0.54 4.63 7.07
CA THR A 69 -0.05 4.69 5.73
C THR A 69 0.56 5.88 4.99
N ILE A 70 1.04 5.68 3.75
CA ILE A 70 1.54 6.78 2.92
C ILE A 70 0.37 7.74 2.63
N ASN A 71 0.25 8.79 3.43
CA ASN A 71 -0.84 9.74 3.35
C ASN A 71 -0.44 10.96 2.52
N ALA A 72 -1.12 11.18 1.40
CA ALA A 72 -1.03 12.43 0.64
C ALA A 72 -1.34 13.69 1.48
N ARG A 73 -2.10 13.53 2.57
CA ARG A 73 -2.45 14.58 3.53
C ARG A 73 -1.24 15.13 4.28
N LEU A 74 -0.22 14.31 4.57
CA LEU A 74 1.02 14.77 5.21
C LEU A 74 1.79 15.71 4.27
N SER A 75 1.87 15.34 2.99
CA SER A 75 2.49 16.20 1.97
C SER A 75 1.71 17.51 1.75
N ALA A 76 0.38 17.48 1.83
CA ALA A 76 -0.45 18.68 1.75
C ALA A 76 -0.35 19.56 3.01
N ALA A 77 -0.24 18.96 4.19
CA ALA A 77 -0.06 19.67 5.45
C ALA A 77 1.34 20.31 5.57
N GLU A 78 2.39 19.62 5.10
CA GLU A 78 3.75 20.19 5.03
C GLU A 78 3.81 21.41 4.10
N ALA A 79 2.97 21.47 3.06
CA ALA A 79 2.85 22.64 2.18
C ALA A 79 2.18 23.86 2.86
N LEU A 80 1.40 23.65 3.92
CA LEU A 80 0.68 24.71 4.65
C LEU A 80 1.55 25.43 5.69
N PHE A 81 2.72 24.90 6.03
CA PHE A 81 3.65 25.53 6.99
C PHE A 81 4.98 25.95 6.34
N PRO A 82 4.97 26.94 5.43
CA PRO A 82 6.18 27.41 4.73
C PRO A 82 7.23 28.07 5.66
N GLY A 83 6.91 28.30 6.94
CA GLY A 83 7.79 28.92 7.93
C GLY A 83 8.56 27.96 8.85
N LEU A 84 8.11 26.70 9.02
CA LEU A 84 8.85 25.70 9.84
C LEU A 84 9.98 25.05 9.03
N THR A 85 9.77 24.87 7.73
CA THR A 85 10.77 24.46 6.75
C THR A 85 11.30 25.71 6.06
N LYS A 86 12.33 26.36 6.63
CA LYS A 86 13.18 27.30 5.89
C LYS A 86 13.54 26.69 4.51
N PRO A 87 13.68 27.50 3.44
CA PRO A 87 13.33 27.16 2.04
C PRO A 87 14.23 26.13 1.36
N THR A 88 15.04 25.41 2.13
CA THR A 88 16.18 24.68 1.64
C THR A 88 15.97 23.18 1.66
N LEU A 89 15.08 22.62 2.48
CA LEU A 89 15.02 21.17 2.67
C LEU A 89 13.84 20.56 1.92
N VAL A 90 14.07 20.14 0.67
CA VAL A 90 13.12 19.36 -0.11
C VAL A 90 13.43 17.88 0.08
N ARG A 91 12.44 17.08 0.47
CA ARG A 91 12.58 15.62 0.44
C ARG A 91 12.66 15.16 -1.02
N GLN A 92 13.76 14.52 -1.37
CA GLN A 92 13.89 13.89 -2.68
C GLN A 92 12.90 12.73 -2.77
N LYS A 93 12.15 12.63 -3.88
CA LYS A 93 11.16 11.58 -4.11
C LYS A 93 11.78 10.19 -3.87
N GLY A 94 11.22 9.43 -2.93
CA GLY A 94 11.68 8.07 -2.59
C GLY A 94 12.84 8.01 -1.57
N SER A 95 13.30 9.14 -1.04
CA SER A 95 14.38 9.20 -0.05
C SER A 95 13.88 9.80 1.27
N SER A 96 14.37 9.24 2.39
CA SER A 96 14.16 9.83 3.72
C SER A 96 15.09 11.01 4.01
N ARG A 97 16.12 11.22 3.18
CA ARG A 97 17.07 12.33 3.34
C ARG A 97 16.50 13.64 2.82
N LEU A 98 16.73 14.70 3.59
CA LEU A 98 16.44 16.07 3.22
C LEU A 98 17.64 16.64 2.45
N THR A 99 17.41 17.17 1.26
CA THR A 99 18.46 17.77 0.44
C THR A 99 18.35 19.28 0.48
N ARG A 100 19.47 19.95 0.74
CA ARG A 100 19.57 21.41 0.76
C ARG A 100 19.59 21.96 -0.68
N VAL A 101 18.52 22.59 -1.13
CA VAL A 101 18.41 23.24 -2.45
C VAL A 101 18.53 24.75 -2.28
N GLU A 102 19.61 25.34 -2.81
CA GLU A 102 19.79 26.78 -2.86
C GLU A 102 19.30 27.30 -4.21
N THR A 103 18.20 28.05 -4.21
CA THR A 103 17.70 28.72 -5.41
C THR A 103 18.47 30.02 -5.63
N VAL A 104 19.43 29.98 -6.55
CA VAL A 104 20.12 31.20 -7.01
C VAL A 104 19.16 32.01 -7.85
N ARG A 105 18.68 33.15 -7.34
CA ARG A 105 17.92 34.12 -8.16
C ARG A 105 18.87 34.71 -9.19
N LYS A 106 18.64 34.42 -10.48
CA LYS A 106 19.24 35.19 -11.58
C LYS A 106 18.78 36.63 -11.45
N ARG A 107 19.73 37.56 -11.25
CA ARG A 107 19.45 39.00 -11.34
C ARG A 107 19.13 39.32 -12.81
N ALA A 108 18.05 40.07 -13.00
CA ALA A 108 17.67 40.67 -14.28
C ALA A 108 18.65 41.78 -14.66
#